data_AF-A0A9E3WDN1-F1
#
_entry.id   AF-A0A9E3WDN1-F1
#
_cell.length_a   1.000
_cell.length_b   1.000
_cell.length_c   1.000
_cell.angle_alpha   90.00
_cell.angle_beta   90.00
_cell.angle_gamma   90.00
#
_symmetry.space_group_name_H-M   'P 1'
#
loop_
_entity.id
_entity.type
_entity.pdbx_description
1 polymer ?
#
loop_
_entity_poly.entity_id
_entity_poly.type
_entity_poly.pdbx_seq_one_letter_code
_entity_poly.pdbx_strand_id
1 'polypeptide(L)'
;MKWIEVQVTTTQEAEEAVTNIMHELGAGGVVIKNPNDVKLLAQSDNWDYIEPSLFEEEGNIKVFAHFPIASDTIDKINILKDRIVELKSFGIDIG
;
A
#
# COMPACT_ATOMS: atom_id res chain seq x y z
N MET A 1 17.20 -1.71 -16.04
CA MET A 1 15.83 -2.27 -16.01
C MET A 1 14.83 -1.11 -15.92
N LYS A 2 13.63 -1.25 -16.49
CA LYS A 2 12.55 -0.27 -16.36
C LYS A 2 11.45 -0.85 -15.47
N TRP A 3 10.85 0.00 -14.65
CA TRP A 3 9.81 -0.37 -13.69
C TRP A 3 8.59 0.52 -13.89
N ILE A 4 7.42 0.01 -13.54
CA ILE A 4 6.20 0.79 -13.36
C ILE A 4 5.92 0.81 -11.86
N GLU A 5 5.74 2.01 -11.32
CA GLU A 5 5.20 2.21 -9.98
C GLU A 5 3.68 2.25 -10.06
N VAL A 6 3.02 1.49 -9.20
CA VAL A 6 1.56 1.46 -9.05
C VAL A 6 1.24 1.93 -7.64
N GLN A 7 0.52 3.05 -7.54
CA GLN A 7 -0.03 3.53 -6.27
C GLN A 7 -1.47 3.08 -6.13
N VAL A 8 -1.80 2.46 -5.01
CA VAL A 8 -3.16 2.21 -4.54
C VAL A 8 -3.41 3.06 -3.30
N THR A 9 -4.52 3.78 -3.29
CA THR A 9 -5.00 4.49 -2.10
C THR A 9 -6.14 3.68 -1.50
N THR A 10 -6.05 3.39 -0.21
CA THR A 10 -6.92 2.42 0.48
C THR A 10 -7.14 2.80 1.95
N THR A 11 -7.99 2.04 2.65
CA THR A 11 -8.24 2.17 4.10
C THR A 11 -7.24 1.36 4.93
N GLN A 12 -7.28 1.54 6.26
CA GLN A 12 -6.58 0.70 7.23
C GLN A 12 -6.98 -0.78 7.13
N GLU A 13 -8.26 -1.05 6.88
CA GLU A 13 -8.77 -2.42 6.84
C GLU A 13 -8.22 -3.19 5.64
N ALA A 14 -8.06 -2.52 4.50
CA ALA A 14 -7.62 -3.12 3.26
C ALA A 14 -6.10 -3.04 3.02
N GLU A 15 -5.33 -2.30 3.82
CA GLU A 15 -3.89 -2.09 3.65
C GLU A 15 -3.11 -3.40 3.44
N GLU A 16 -3.29 -4.35 4.37
CA GLU A 16 -2.57 -5.63 4.36
C GLU A 16 -2.97 -6.49 3.16
N ALA A 17 -4.28 -6.56 2.88
CA ALA A 17 -4.80 -7.33 1.75
C ALA A 17 -4.31 -6.79 0.39
N VAL A 18 -4.32 -5.46 0.21
CA VAL A 18 -3.79 -4.79 -0.99
C VAL A 18 -2.29 -5.08 -1.15
N THR A 19 -1.53 -4.96 -0.07
CA THR A 19 -0.08 -5.24 -0.04
C THR A 19 0.21 -6.69 -0.43
N ASN A 20 -0.53 -7.64 0.14
CA ASN A 20 -0.36 -9.05 -0.18
C ASN A 20 -0.70 -9.37 -1.65
N ILE A 21 -1.78 -8.81 -2.21
CA ILE A 21 -2.11 -8.98 -3.64
C ILE A 21 -0.97 -8.46 -4.53
N MET A 22 -0.38 -7.31 -4.20
CA MET A 22 0.77 -6.77 -4.94
C MET A 22 1.98 -7.71 -4.90
N HIS A 23 2.28 -8.31 -3.74
CA HIS A 23 3.35 -9.29 -3.61
C HIS A 23 3.08 -10.55 -4.42
N GLU A 24 1.87 -11.10 -4.36
CA GLU A 24 1.49 -12.29 -5.12
C GLU A 24 1.56 -12.07 -6.64
N LEU A 25 1.38 -10.84 -7.11
CA LEU A 25 1.53 -10.46 -8.52
C LEU A 25 2.98 -10.16 -8.94
N GLY A 26 3.93 -10.33 -8.02
CA GLY A 26 5.37 -10.23 -8.30
C GLY A 26 5.92 -8.81 -8.21
N ALA A 27 5.36 -7.95 -7.35
CA ALA A 27 6.00 -6.69 -7.00
C ALA A 27 7.39 -6.97 -6.40
N GLY A 28 8.41 -6.29 -6.92
CA GLY A 28 9.80 -6.43 -6.43
C GLY A 28 10.03 -5.73 -5.09
N GLY A 29 9.10 -4.85 -4.70
CA GLY A 29 9.06 -4.16 -3.42
C GLY A 29 7.76 -3.38 -3.28
N VAL A 30 7.30 -3.24 -2.04
CA VAL A 30 6.12 -2.46 -1.68
C VAL A 30 6.53 -1.41 -0.64
N VAL A 31 6.04 -0.19 -0.81
CA VAL A 31 6.19 0.90 0.16
C VAL A 31 4.80 1.26 0.66
N ILE A 32 4.62 1.21 1.98
CA ILE A 32 3.36 1.57 2.62
C ILE A 32 3.54 2.90 3.32
N LYS A 33 2.65 3.84 3.01
CA LYS A 33 2.53 5.12 3.70
C LYS A 33 1.21 5.15 4.45
N ASN A 34 1.28 4.86 5.75
CA ASN A 34 0.15 4.87 6.65
C ASN A 34 0.35 6.00 7.70
N PRO A 35 -0.43 7.09 7.62
CA PRO A 35 -0.38 8.19 8.60
C PRO A 35 -0.62 7.77 10.05
N ASN A 36 -1.33 6.66 10.28
CA ASN A 36 -1.65 6.19 11.63
C ASN A 36 -0.45 5.50 12.29
N ASP A 37 0.47 4.92 11.50
CA ASP A 37 1.65 4.25 12.05
C ASP A 37 2.55 5.24 12.76
N VAL A 38 2.79 6.41 12.15
CA VAL A 38 3.59 7.49 12.75
C VAL A 38 2.94 7.95 14.07
N LYS A 39 1.62 8.12 14.08
CA LYS A 39 0.86 8.53 15.28
C LYS A 39 0.93 7.48 16.39
N LEU A 40 0.87 6.21 16.04
CA LEU A 40 0.96 5.10 16.99
C LEU A 40 2.37 4.98 17.57
N LEU A 41 3.40 5.06 16.72
CA LEU A 41 4.81 5.01 17.13
C LEU A 41 5.16 6.16 18.08
N ALA A 42 4.61 7.36 17.81
CA ALA A 42 4.80 8.54 18.64
C ALA A 42 4.20 8.46 20.04
N GLN A 43 3.29 7.53 20.29
CA GLN A 43 2.75 7.27 21.63
C GLN A 43 3.64 6.33 22.45
N SER A 44 4.67 5.73 21.86
CA SER A 44 5.58 4.84 22.57
C SER A 44 6.77 5.60 23.15
N ASP A 45 7.17 5.25 24.37
CA ASP A 45 8.35 5.81 25.05
C ASP A 45 9.68 5.27 24.49
N ASN A 46 9.66 4.58 23.34
CA ASN A 46 10.82 3.90 22.77
C ASN A 46 11.66 4.80 21.83
N TRP A 47 11.25 6.05 21.60
CA TRP A 47 11.88 6.94 20.63
C TRP A 47 12.33 8.24 21.30
N ASP A 48 13.61 8.56 21.17
CA ASP A 48 14.18 9.82 21.67
C ASP A 48 13.83 11.02 20.77
N TYR A 49 13.49 10.76 19.51
CA TYR A 49 13.14 11.78 18.53
C TYR A 49 12.26 11.22 17.41
N ILE A 50 11.25 12.00 17.01
CA ILE A 50 10.43 11.77 15.82
C ILE A 50 10.41 13.07 15.03
N GLU A 51 10.71 12.97 13.74
CA GLU A 51 10.71 14.12 12.83
C GLU A 51 9.29 14.69 12.69
N PRO A 52 9.04 15.97 13.00
CA PRO A 52 7.70 16.56 12.96
C PRO A 52 7.01 16.49 11.58
N SER A 53 7.80 16.53 10.50
CA SER A 53 7.25 16.43 9.13
C SER A 53 6.56 15.10 8.84
N LEU A 54 6.84 14.05 9.63
CA LEU A 54 6.16 12.76 9.50
C LEU A 54 4.67 12.82 9.89
N PHE A 55 4.25 13.84 10.64
CA PHE A 55 2.85 14.06 11.00
C PHE A 55 2.08 14.90 9.97
N GLU A 56 2.76 15.44 8.95
CA GLU A 56 2.12 16.25 7.90
C GLU A 56 1.35 15.40 6.87
N GLU A 57 1.66 14.09 6.77
CA GLU A 57 0.86 13.18 5.95
C GLU A 57 -0.48 12.91 6.63
N GLU A 58 -1.57 13.36 6.01
CA GLU A 58 -2.95 13.10 6.44
C GLU A 58 -3.76 12.39 5.35
N GLY A 59 -4.83 11.71 5.77
CA GLY A 59 -5.80 11.07 4.86
C GLY A 59 -5.60 9.57 4.68
N ASN A 60 -5.89 9.09 3.47
CA ASN A 60 -5.93 7.66 3.16
C ASN A 60 -4.53 7.05 3.01
N ILE A 61 -4.44 5.76 3.29
CA ILE A 61 -3.22 4.97 3.23
C ILE A 61 -2.82 4.80 1.77
N LYS A 62 -1.53 4.92 1.46
CA LYS A 62 -1.01 4.76 0.10
C LYS A 62 -0.02 3.60 0.07
N VAL A 63 -0.31 2.63 -0.78
CA VAL A 63 0.54 1.45 -1.01
C VAL A 63 1.13 1.58 -2.42
N PHE A 64 2.45 1.58 -2.52
CA PHE A 64 3.19 1.70 -3.77
C PHE A 64 3.89 0.38 -4.08
N ALA A 65 3.64 -0.19 -5.26
CA ALA A 65 4.33 -1.39 -5.72
C ALA A 65 5.12 -1.13 -7.00
N HIS A 66 6.30 -1.74 -7.08
CA HIS A 66 7.19 -1.64 -8.24
C HIS A 66 7.17 -2.94 -9.05
N PHE A 67 6.62 -2.88 -10.27
CA PHE A 67 6.57 -4.01 -11.19
C PHE A 67 7.61 -3.84 -12.31
N PRO A 68 8.39 -4.88 -12.65
CA PRO A 68 9.29 -4.80 -13.79
C PRO A 68 8.46 -4.73 -15.08
N ILE A 69 8.90 -3.91 -16.04
CA ILE A 69 8.23 -3.83 -17.34
C ILE A 69 8.55 -5.10 -18.13
N ALA A 70 7.51 -5.88 -18.39
CA ALA A 70 7.47 -7.10 -19.19
C ALA A 70 6.20 -7.10 -20.06
N SER A 71 6.04 -8.11 -20.89
CA SER A 71 4.86 -8.24 -21.77
C SER A 71 3.55 -8.42 -21.00
N ASP A 72 3.59 -8.95 -19.77
CA ASP A 72 2.43 -9.26 -18.93
C ASP A 72 2.13 -8.23 -17.84
N THR A 73 2.92 -7.14 -17.76
CA THR A 73 2.78 -6.15 -16.67
C THR A 73 1.41 -5.49 -16.66
N ILE A 74 0.84 -5.18 -17.83
CA ILE A 74 -0.49 -4.56 -17.92
C ILE A 74 -1.58 -5.54 -17.44
N ASP A 75 -1.47 -6.82 -17.79
CA ASP A 75 -2.41 -7.86 -17.33
C ASP A 75 -2.33 -8.02 -15.81
N LYS A 76 -1.13 -8.04 -15.23
CA LYS A 76 -0.94 -8.04 -13.77
C LYS A 76 -1.62 -6.85 -13.10
N ILE A 77 -1.51 -5.65 -13.68
CA ILE A 77 -2.16 -4.45 -13.14
C ILE A 77 -3.69 -4.55 -13.23
N ASN A 78 -4.23 -5.17 -14.28
CA ASN A 78 -5.68 -5.43 -14.36
C ASN A 78 -6.13 -6.46 -13.31
N ILE A 79 -5.40 -7.56 -13.15
CA ILE A 79 -5.65 -8.56 -12.11
C ILE A 79 -5.57 -7.94 -10.71
N LEU A 80 -4.59 -7.05 -10.47
CA LEU A 80 -4.48 -6.29 -9.22
C LEU A 80 -5.78 -5.53 -8.92
N LYS A 81 -6.31 -4.79 -9.90
CA LYS A 81 -7.56 -4.05 -9.74
C LYS A 81 -8.73 -4.97 -9.43
N ASP A 82 -8.88 -6.06 -10.18
CA ASP A 82 -10.01 -6.99 -10.01
C ASP A 82 -9.98 -7.64 -8.62
N ARG A 83 -8.80 -8.08 -8.16
CA ARG A 83 -8.62 -8.69 -6.84
C ARG A 83 -8.83 -7.69 -5.70
N ILE A 84 -8.46 -6.43 -5.87
CA ILE A 84 -8.76 -5.38 -4.88
C ILE A 84 -10.28 -5.16 -4.81
N VAL A 85 -10.99 -5.12 -5.94
CA VAL A 85 -12.45 -4.99 -5.95
C VAL A 85 -13.13 -6.19 -5.30
N GLU A 86 -12.58 -7.40 -5.49
CA GLU A 86 -13.07 -8.64 -4.87
C GLU A 86 -13.05 -8.58 -3.33
N LEU A 87 -12.17 -7.78 -2.72
CA LEU A 87 -12.13 -7.58 -1.26
C LEU A 87 -13.49 -7.14 -0.69
N LYS A 88 -14.28 -6.37 -1.46
CA LYS A 88 -15.65 -5.98 -1.06
C LYS A 88 -16.56 -7.18 -0.81
N SER A 89 -16.35 -8.29 -1.53
CA SER A 89 -17.14 -9.52 -1.35
C SER A 89 -16.88 -10.22 -0.01
N PHE A 90 -15.71 -9.95 0.60
CA PHE A 90 -15.36 -10.42 1.94
C PHE A 90 -15.77 -9.42 3.05
N GLY A 91 -16.44 -8.32 2.69
CA GLY A 91 -16.86 -7.29 3.62
C GLY A 91 -15.76 -6.30 4.02
N ILE A 92 -14.61 -6.31 3.33
CA ILE A 92 -13.49 -5.39 3.58
C ILE A 92 -13.78 -4.05 2.90
N ASP A 93 -13.72 -2.96 3.65
CA ASP A 93 -13.80 -1.61 3.09
C ASP A 93 -12.48 -1.25 2.39
N ILE A 94 -12.50 -1.05 1.07
CA ILE A 94 -11.33 -0.63 0.30
C ILE A 94 -11.23 0.89 0.13
N GLY A 95 -12.20 1.64 0.64
CA GLY A 95 -12.30 3.10 0.53
C GLY A 95 -13.36 3.60 -0.43
#